data_AF-A0A2D4TK11-F1
#
_entry.id   AF-A0A2D4TK11-F1
#
_cell.length_a   1.000
_cell.length_b   1.000
_cell.length_c   1.000
_cell.angle_alpha   90.00
_cell.angle_beta   90.00
_cell.angle_gamma   90.00
#
_symmetry.space_group_name_H-M   'P 1'
#
loop_
_entity.id
_entity.type
_entity.pdbx_description
1 polymer ?
#
loop_
_entity_poly.entity_id
_entity_poly.type
_entity_poly.pdbx_seq_one_letter_code
_entity_poly.pdbx_strand_id
1 'polypeptide(L)'
;MNQGSKTKKLLVLARRDPIEAMRVAAGLTIHDHQVRILFLCEADLETEEAREYLELLELSEIVPQSFLSSMENKMECLDVIQGSKMMADADQLISL
;
A
#
# COMPACT_ATOMS: atom_id res chain seq x y z
N MET A 1 -1.53 -33.86 -0.73
CA MET A 1 -2.13 -32.80 0.12
C MET A 1 -1.62 -31.47 -0.39
N ASN A 2 -2.42 -30.75 -1.17
CA ASN A 2 -2.07 -29.40 -1.61
C ASN A 2 -1.99 -28.52 -0.36
N GLN A 3 -0.81 -27.94 -0.11
CA GLN A 3 -0.66 -26.87 0.86
C GLN A 3 -1.47 -25.69 0.32
N GLY A 4 -2.73 -25.57 0.75
CA GLY A 4 -3.56 -24.42 0.41
C GLY A 4 -2.80 -23.16 0.82
N SER A 5 -2.51 -22.29 -0.14
CA SER A 5 -1.87 -21.00 0.14
C SER A 5 -2.74 -20.26 1.14
N LYS A 6 -2.29 -20.15 2.39
CA LYS A 6 -3.00 -19.38 3.41
C LYS A 6 -2.97 -17.92 2.96
N THR A 7 -4.13 -17.28 2.83
CA THR A 7 -4.24 -15.83 2.60
C THR A 7 -3.37 -15.09 3.61
N LYS A 8 -2.40 -14.32 3.12
CA LYS A 8 -1.50 -13.49 3.92
C LYS A 8 -1.94 -12.03 3.89
N LYS A 9 -1.61 -11.30 4.96
CA LYS A 9 -1.68 -9.85 5.05
C LYS A 9 -0.33 -9.27 4.61
N LEU A 10 -0.29 -8.71 3.42
CA LEU A 10 0.88 -8.05 2.86
C LEU A 10 0.75 -6.53 3.09
N LEU A 11 1.83 -5.90 3.53
CA LEU A 11 1.92 -4.45 3.62
C LEU A 11 3.11 -3.95 2.79
N VAL A 12 2.81 -3.12 1.79
CA VAL A 12 3.79 -2.43 0.97
C VAL A 12 4.08 -1.06 1.58
N LEU A 13 5.34 -0.77 1.86
CA LEU A 13 5.80 0.49 2.40
C LEU A 13 6.44 1.31 1.27
N ALA A 14 5.76 2.38 0.85
CA ALA A 14 6.27 3.37 -0.09
C ALA A 14 7.22 4.32 0.67
N ARG A 15 8.49 3.94 0.79
CA ARG A 15 9.49 4.64 1.61
C ARG A 15 10.42 5.52 0.79
N ARG A 16 10.71 5.14 -0.45
CA ARG A 16 11.59 5.86 -1.37
C ARG A 16 11.03 5.93 -2.78
N ASP A 17 10.29 4.91 -3.18
CA ASP A 17 9.72 4.81 -4.51
C ASP A 17 8.20 4.61 -4.45
N PRO A 18 7.44 5.71 -4.28
CA PRO A 18 5.98 5.62 -4.14
C PRO A 18 5.29 5.10 -5.40
N ILE A 19 5.83 5.39 -6.58
CA ILE A 19 5.26 4.94 -7.86
C ILE A 19 5.38 3.43 -7.99
N GLU A 20 6.59 2.90 -7.82
CA GLU A 20 6.84 1.46 -7.86
C GLU A 20 6.06 0.73 -6.77
N ALA A 21 5.93 1.34 -5.58
CA ALA A 21 5.14 0.76 -4.49
C ALA A 21 3.66 0.62 -4.84
N MET A 22 3.05 1.62 -5.51
CA MET A 22 1.66 1.49 -5.98
C MET A 22 1.53 0.37 -7.02
N ARG A 23 2.44 0.33 -8.00
CA ARG A 23 2.46 -0.73 -9.02
C ARG A 23 2.59 -2.12 -8.40
N VAL A 24 3.50 -2.30 -7.44
CA VAL A 24 3.73 -3.56 -6.74
C VAL A 24 2.51 -3.95 -5.91
N ALA A 25 1.93 -3.02 -5.14
CA ALA A 25 0.76 -3.31 -4.33
C ALA A 25 -0.43 -3.78 -5.19
N ALA A 26 -0.71 -3.08 -6.29
CA ALA A 26 -1.75 -3.50 -7.24
C ALA A 26 -1.50 -4.90 -7.82
N GLY A 27 -0.26 -5.21 -8.22
CA GLY A 27 0.07 -6.51 -8.82
C GLY A 27 0.00 -7.70 -7.85
N LEU A 28 0.06 -7.47 -6.54
CA LEU A 28 0.07 -8.53 -5.52
C LEU A 28 -1.32 -9.12 -5.23
N THR A 29 -2.40 -8.49 -5.70
CA THR A 29 -3.78 -8.94 -5.46
C THR A 29 -4.16 -10.21 -6.23
N ILE A 30 -3.36 -10.61 -7.22
CA ILE A 30 -3.58 -11.80 -8.07
C ILE A 30 -3.53 -13.12 -7.27
N HIS A 31 -3.01 -13.10 -6.03
CA HIS A 31 -2.77 -14.29 -5.20
C HIS A 31 -3.73 -14.47 -4.00
N ASP A 32 -4.90 -13.81 -4.03
CA ASP A 32 -5.93 -13.93 -2.96
C ASP A 32 -5.35 -13.57 -1.57
N HIS A 33 -4.43 -12.59 -1.58
CA HIS A 33 -3.78 -12.02 -0.41
C HIS A 33 -4.40 -10.66 -0.08
N GLN A 34 -4.48 -10.34 1.22
CA GLN A 34 -4.89 -9.01 1.64
C GLN A 34 -3.71 -8.07 1.50
N VAL A 35 -3.78 -7.14 0.56
CA VAL A 35 -2.70 -6.17 0.29
C VAL A 35 -3.11 -4.80 0.81
N ARG A 36 -2.18 -4.15 1.51
CA ARG A 36 -2.30 -2.74 1.91
C ARG A 36 -1.03 -1.99 1.49
N ILE A 37 -1.14 -0.67 1.30
CA ILE A 37 -0.01 0.20 1.00
C ILE A 37 0.01 1.38 1.97
N LEU A 38 1.20 1.69 2.48
CA LEU A 38 1.45 2.78 3.42
C LEU A 38 2.60 3.66 2.95
N PHE A 39 2.32 4.95 2.75
CA PHE A 39 3.26 5.97 2.34
C PHE A 39 4.06 6.49 3.53
N LEU A 40 5.38 6.33 3.43
CA LEU A 40 6.39 6.86 4.37
C LEU A 40 7.24 7.95 3.72
N CYS A 41 6.89 8.37 2.51
CA CYS A 41 7.48 9.49 1.79
C CYS A 41 6.39 10.29 1.05
N GLU A 42 6.73 11.50 0.63
CA GLU A 42 5.85 12.30 -0.20
C GLU A 42 5.78 11.72 -1.62
N ALA A 43 4.62 11.90 -2.27
CA ALA A 43 4.41 11.49 -3.65
C ALA A 43 3.68 12.57 -4.43
N ASP A 44 4.17 12.85 -5.63
CA ASP A 44 3.44 13.68 -6.58
C ASP A 44 2.40 12.85 -7.34
N LEU A 45 1.19 12.84 -6.78
CA LEU A 45 0.04 12.10 -7.31
C LEU A 45 -0.63 12.76 -8.52
N GLU A 46 -0.14 13.92 -8.98
CA GLU A 46 -0.71 14.63 -10.13
C GLU A 46 -0.06 14.24 -11.46
N THR A 47 1.00 13.45 -11.40
CA THR A 47 1.62 12.87 -12.60
C THR A 47 0.70 11.84 -13.24
N GLU A 48 0.81 11.68 -14.56
CA GLU A 48 -0.01 10.71 -15.30
C GLU A 48 0.20 9.29 -14.78
N GLU A 49 1.46 8.90 -14.59
CA GLU A 49 1.83 7.59 -14.07
C GLU A 49 1.26 7.33 -12.65
N ALA A 50 1.29 8.34 -11.76
CA ALA A 50 0.71 8.19 -10.44
C ALA A 50 -0.81 8.01 -10.49
N ARG A 51 -1.50 8.73 -11.39
CA ARG A 51 -2.94 8.61 -11.58
C ARG A 51 -3.32 7.22 -12.11
N GLU A 52 -2.59 6.71 -13.09
CA GLU A 52 -2.79 5.36 -13.62
C GLU A 52 -2.67 4.29 -12.51
N TYR A 53 -1.65 4.40 -11.65
CA TYR A 53 -1.48 3.44 -10.57
C TYR A 53 -2.47 3.62 -9.42
N LEU A 54 -2.93 4.85 -9.14
CA LEU A 54 -4.02 5.08 -8.19
C LEU A 54 -5.32 4.45 -8.66
N GLU A 55 -5.66 4.61 -9.94
CA GLU A 55 -6.82 3.94 -10.55
C GLU A 55 -6.68 2.42 -10.46
N LEU A 56 -5.47 1.89 -10.71
CA LEU A 56 -5.22 0.46 -10.60
C LEU A 56 -5.35 -0.06 -9.16
N LEU A 57 -4.94 0.73 -8.16
CA LEU A 57 -5.15 0.39 -6.74
C LEU A 57 -6.64 0.39 -6.39
N GLU A 58 -7.41 1.35 -6.89
CA GLU A 58 -8.87 1.40 -6.71
C GLU A 58 -9.55 0.17 -7.31
N LEU A 59 -9.19 -0.21 -8.55
CA LEU A 59 -9.65 -1.45 -9.19
C LEU A 59 -9.28 -2.71 -8.42
N SER A 60 -8.19 -2.64 -7.64
CA SER A 60 -7.68 -3.72 -6.79
C SER A 60 -8.24 -3.67 -5.36
N GLU A 61 -9.19 -2.77 -5.08
CA GLU A 61 -9.78 -2.53 -3.75
C GLU A 61 -8.74 -2.17 -2.67
N ILE A 62 -7.63 -1.54 -3.07
CA ILE A 62 -6.58 -1.07 -2.15
C ILE A 62 -6.75 0.44 -1.94
N VAL A 63 -6.94 0.84 -0.69
CA VAL A 63 -6.96 2.26 -0.29
C VAL A 63 -5.56 2.66 0.19
N PRO A 64 -4.88 3.62 -0.47
CA PRO A 64 -3.62 4.16 0.01
C PRO A 64 -3.77 4.92 1.32
N GLN A 65 -2.80 4.73 2.22
CA GLN A 65 -2.73 5.45 3.49
C GLN A 65 -1.34 6.04 3.67
N SER A 66 -1.20 7.08 4.50
CA SER A 66 0.08 7.77 4.73
C SER A 66 0.33 8.03 6.21
N PHE A 67 1.59 8.22 6.60
CA PHE A 67 1.93 8.84 7.90
C PHE A 67 2.22 10.35 7.77
N LEU A 68 2.28 10.88 6.55
CA LEU A 68 2.69 12.24 6.29
C LEU A 68 1.48 13.15 6.27
N SER A 69 1.41 14.08 7.22
CA SER A 69 0.35 15.10 7.27
C SER A 69 0.29 15.96 6.00
N SER A 70 1.39 16.10 5.25
CA SER A 70 1.40 16.76 3.94
C SER A 70 0.54 16.06 2.88
N MET A 71 0.14 14.81 3.13
CA MET A 71 -0.69 14.00 2.24
C MET A 71 -2.18 13.95 2.67
N GLU A 72 -2.59 14.61 3.76
CA GLU A 72 -3.96 14.56 4.30
C GLU A 72 -5.05 14.98 3.30
N ASN A 73 -4.73 15.93 2.40
CA ASN A 73 -5.67 16.37 1.36
C ASN A 73 -5.80 15.38 0.20
N LYS A 74 -4.96 14.34 0.16
CA LYS A 74 -4.88 13.36 -0.93
C LYS A 74 -5.30 11.94 -0.50
N MET A 75 -5.06 11.57 0.75
CA MET A 75 -5.37 10.24 1.28
C MET A 75 -5.50 10.24 2.80
N GLU A 76 -6.04 9.16 3.36
CA GLU A 76 -6.12 8.98 4.81
C GLU A 76 -4.72 8.96 5.44
N CYS A 77 -4.53 9.80 6.45
CA CYS A 77 -3.31 9.82 7.25
C CYS A 77 -3.53 9.12 8.58
N LEU A 78 -2.63 8.20 8.89
CA LEU A 78 -2.64 7.40 10.10
C LEU A 78 -1.79 8.05 11.18
N ASP A 79 -2.27 7.96 12.42
CA ASP A 79 -1.42 8.21 13.58
C ASP A 79 -0.43 7.07 13.83
N VAL A 80 0.54 7.33 14.71
CA VAL A 80 1.60 6.37 15.08
C VAL A 80 1.03 5.05 15.59
N ILE A 81 -0.09 5.06 16.32
CA ILE A 81 -0.70 3.86 16.91
C ILE A 81 -1.33 3.02 15.80
N GLN A 82 -2.11 3.65 14.93
CA GLN A 82 -2.78 3.00 13.80
C GLN A 82 -1.78 2.36 12.85
N GLY A 83 -0.74 3.09 12.45
CA GLY A 83 0.26 2.54 11.54
C GLY A 83 1.18 1.52 12.19
N SER A 84 1.53 1.67 13.48
CA SER A 84 2.28 0.62 14.21
C SER A 84 1.49 -0.69 14.28
N LYS A 85 0.19 -0.60 14.55
CA LYS A 85 -0.71 -1.76 14.51
C LYS A 85 -0.76 -2.38 13.12
N MET A 86 -0.87 -1.57 12.08
CA MET A 86 -0.87 -2.05 10.70
C MET A 86 0.40 -2.84 10.34
N MET A 87 1.56 -2.34 10.75
CA MET A 87 2.85 -3.00 10.53
C MET A 87 2.97 -4.30 11.34
N ALA A 88 2.50 -4.31 12.59
CA ALA A 88 2.51 -5.50 13.44
C ALA A 88 1.53 -6.59 12.98
N ASP A 89 0.40 -6.19 12.39
CA ASP A 89 -0.63 -7.10 11.86
C ASP A 89 -0.25 -7.72 10.51
N ALA A 90 0.80 -7.23 9.84
CA ALA A 90 1.24 -7.73 8.54
C ALA A 90 2.03 -9.04 8.70
N ASP A 91 1.69 -10.05 7.89
CA ASP A 91 2.48 -11.29 7.81
C ASP A 91 3.80 -11.05 7.07
N GLN A 92 3.82 -10.08 6.15
CA GLN A 92 4.99 -9.70 5.38
C GLN A 92 5.00 -8.21 5.05
N LEU A 93 6.18 -7.61 5.20
CA LEU A 93 6.47 -6.25 4.77
C LEU A 93 7.30 -6.26 3.50
N ILE A 94 6.96 -5.38 2.56
CA ILE A 94 7.72 -5.12 1.33
C ILE A 94 8.06 -3.64 1.36
N SER A 95 9.34 -3.29 1.46
CA SER A 95 9.77 -1.89 1.53
C SER A 95 10.47 -1.48 0.26
N LEU A 96 9.96 -0.41 -0.36
CA LEU A 96 10.47 0.19 -1.59
C LEU A 96 10.95 1.60 -1.27
#